data_AF-A0AAJ2LRN2-F1
#
_entry.id   AF-A0AAJ2LRN2-F1
#
_cell.length_a   1.000
_cell.length_b   1.000
_cell.length_c   1.000
_cell.angle_alpha   90.00
_cell.angle_beta   90.00
_cell.angle_gamma   90.00
#
_symmetry.space_group_name_H-M   'P 1'
#
loop_
_entity.id
_entity.type
_entity.pdbx_description
1 polymer ?
#
loop_
_entity_poly.entity_id
_entity_poly.type
_entity_poly.pdbx_seq_one_letter_code
_entity_poly.pdbx_strand_id
1 'polypeptide(L)'
;QADFIAVPSINDIQPLGILDAFAWGKVVLSSDAIGPRQICEHQRNAWVSKAGDGEDLAKGIEYLINHPEFALQLAQQAKKEALEKYCFAQVAKAQDSFVREVYKHYHS
;
A
#
# COMPACT_ATOMS: atom_id res chain seq x y z
N GLN A 1 -3.13 6.58 19.52
CA GLN A 1 -2.32 6.82 18.30
C GLN A 1 -1.52 5.55 18.02
N ALA A 2 -1.34 5.14 16.77
CA ALA A 2 -0.55 3.96 16.40
C ALA A 2 0.67 4.35 15.56
N ASP A 3 1.79 3.66 15.78
CA ASP A 3 3.06 3.86 15.07
C ASP A 3 3.15 2.98 13.81
N PHE A 4 2.70 1.73 13.92
CA PHE A 4 2.64 0.74 12.86
C PHE A 4 1.21 0.23 12.65
N ILE A 5 0.87 -0.12 11.42
CA ILE A 5 -0.36 -0.84 11.08
C ILE A 5 0.03 -2.18 10.46
N ALA A 6 -0.30 -3.27 11.12
CA ALA A 6 -0.07 -4.61 10.58
C ALA A 6 -1.35 -5.13 9.90
N VAL A 7 -1.24 -5.47 8.61
CA VAL A 7 -2.31 -6.09 7.80
C VAL A 7 -1.77 -7.39 7.20
N PRO A 8 -1.61 -8.46 8.01
CA PRO A 8 -1.03 -9.73 7.55
C PRO A 8 -2.08 -10.64 6.89
N SER A 9 -3.02 -10.06 6.14
CA SER A 9 -4.14 -10.79 5.52
C SER A 9 -3.62 -11.82 4.52
N ILE A 10 -4.17 -13.04 4.55
CA ILE A 10 -3.86 -14.06 3.52
C ILE A 10 -4.71 -13.83 2.26
N ASN A 11 -5.93 -13.33 2.45
CA ASN A 11 -6.87 -12.99 1.38
C ASN A 11 -7.33 -11.54 1.58
N ASP A 12 -6.89 -10.67 0.68
CA ASP A 12 -7.38 -9.31 0.53
C ASP A 12 -7.30 -8.98 -0.97
N ILE A 13 -8.43 -8.68 -1.59
CA ILE A 13 -8.53 -8.47 -3.04
C ILE A 13 -8.32 -7.00 -3.38
N GLN A 14 -8.76 -6.11 -2.49
CA GLN A 14 -8.66 -4.67 -2.63
C GLN A 14 -8.25 -4.09 -1.28
N PRO A 15 -6.94 -3.88 -1.06
CA PRO A 15 -6.40 -3.52 0.24
C PRO A 15 -6.64 -2.05 0.62
N LEU A 16 -7.91 -1.66 0.75
CA LEU A 16 -8.33 -0.29 1.06
C LEU A 16 -7.82 0.16 2.44
N GLY A 17 -7.81 -0.73 3.43
CA GLY A 17 -7.26 -0.40 4.76
C GLY A 17 -5.77 -0.09 4.74
N ILE A 18 -5.01 -0.69 3.81
CA ILE A 18 -3.60 -0.34 3.59
C ILE A 18 -3.48 1.04 2.94
N LEU A 19 -4.34 1.35 1.95
CA LEU A 19 -4.35 2.67 1.32
C LEU A 19 -4.73 3.78 2.30
N ASP A 20 -5.66 3.53 3.22
CA ASP A 20 -5.99 4.46 4.30
C ASP A 20 -4.78 4.68 5.22
N ALA A 21 -4.11 3.60 5.63
CA ALA A 21 -2.89 3.70 6.45
C ALA A 21 -1.77 4.48 5.72
N PHE A 22 -1.58 4.24 4.42
CA PHE A 22 -0.65 5.00 3.58
C PHE A 22 -1.02 6.49 3.56
N ALA A 23 -2.28 6.84 3.31
CA ALA A 23 -2.75 8.23 3.27
C ALA A 23 -2.52 8.97 4.61
N TRP A 24 -2.63 8.25 5.73
CA TRP A 24 -2.35 8.75 7.08
C TRP A 24 -0.84 8.83 7.40
N GLY A 25 0.03 8.39 6.49
CA GLY A 25 1.48 8.35 6.71
C GLY A 25 1.87 7.36 7.80
N LYS A 26 1.22 6.20 7.82
CA LYS A 26 1.54 5.10 8.72
C LYS A 26 2.41 4.07 8.01
N VAL A 27 3.35 3.53 8.77
CA VAL A 27 4.15 2.40 8.32
C VAL A 27 3.24 1.17 8.32
N VAL A 28 3.20 0.48 7.19
CA VAL A 28 2.41 -0.75 7.04
C VAL A 28 3.33 -1.95 7.02
N LEU A 29 2.99 -2.95 7.83
CA LEU A 29 3.48 -4.31 7.69
C LEU A 29 2.38 -5.14 7.02
N SER A 30 2.59 -5.49 5.77
CA SER A 30 1.67 -6.27 4.94
C SER A 30 2.13 -7.72 4.82
N SER A 31 1.24 -8.58 4.33
CA SER A 31 1.64 -9.84 3.74
C SER A 31 1.97 -9.70 2.25
N ASP A 32 2.56 -10.74 1.70
CA ASP A 32 2.81 -10.95 0.28
C ASP A 32 1.61 -11.64 -0.41
N ALA A 33 0.38 -11.49 0.11
CA ALA A 33 -0.83 -11.94 -0.57
C ALA A 33 -1.08 -11.15 -1.88
N ILE A 34 -1.87 -11.72 -2.79
CA ILE A 34 -2.06 -11.20 -4.16
C ILE A 34 -2.52 -9.73 -4.18
N GLY A 35 -3.55 -9.35 -3.42
CA GLY A 35 -4.02 -7.96 -3.43
C GLY A 35 -3.04 -6.98 -2.79
N PRO A 36 -2.54 -7.21 -1.56
CA PRO A 36 -1.56 -6.32 -0.96
C PRO A 36 -0.29 -6.13 -1.80
N ARG A 37 0.20 -7.17 -2.49
CA ARG A 37 1.35 -7.05 -3.43
C ARG A 37 1.11 -6.07 -4.59
N GLN A 38 -0.12 -5.68 -4.89
CA GLN A 38 -0.42 -4.69 -5.95
C GLN A 38 -0.02 -3.27 -5.55
N ILE A 39 0.08 -2.98 -4.26
CA ILE A 39 0.38 -1.63 -3.73
C ILE A 39 1.54 -1.62 -2.73
N CYS A 40 1.85 -2.74 -2.09
CA CYS A 40 2.94 -2.87 -1.14
C CYS A 40 4.20 -3.41 -1.83
N GLU A 41 5.25 -2.60 -1.84
CA GLU A 41 6.59 -2.95 -2.29
C GLU A 41 7.52 -3.04 -1.07
N HIS A 42 8.07 -4.24 -0.82
CA HIS A 42 8.94 -4.52 0.32
C HIS A 42 10.11 -3.53 0.40
N GLN A 43 10.32 -2.93 1.57
CA GLN A 43 11.39 -1.95 1.85
C GLN A 43 11.35 -0.67 1.01
N ARG A 44 10.25 -0.41 0.29
CA ARG A 44 10.05 0.85 -0.44
C ARG A 44 8.93 1.68 0.16
N ASN A 45 7.74 1.10 0.31
CA ASN A 45 6.57 1.78 0.86
C ASN A 45 5.89 0.98 1.98
N ALA A 46 6.30 -0.27 2.18
CA ALA A 46 5.81 -1.14 3.25
C ALA A 46 6.87 -2.17 3.63
N TRP A 47 6.71 -2.78 4.81
CA TRP A 47 7.34 -4.06 5.09
C TRP A 47 6.41 -5.17 4.63
N VAL A 48 6.89 -6.09 3.79
CA VAL A 48 6.08 -7.18 3.24
C VAL A 48 6.63 -8.51 3.73
N SER A 49 5.87 -9.21 4.56
CA SER A 49 6.21 -10.53 5.09
C SER A 49 5.50 -11.64 4.32
N LYS A 50 5.98 -12.88 4.42
CA LYS A 50 5.33 -14.05 3.83
C LYS A 50 3.94 -14.29 4.45
N ALA A 51 2.93 -14.49 3.62
CA ALA A 51 1.56 -14.71 4.03
C ALA A 51 1.43 -15.99 4.88
N GLY A 52 0.79 -15.85 6.05
CA GLY A 52 0.63 -16.93 7.02
C GLY A 52 1.90 -17.24 7.86
N ASP A 53 3.00 -16.51 7.65
CA ASP A 53 4.25 -16.68 8.41
C ASP A 53 4.34 -15.65 9.54
N GLY A 54 3.95 -16.06 10.74
CA GLY A 54 3.97 -15.19 11.92
C GLY A 54 5.38 -14.82 12.39
N GLU A 55 6.37 -15.68 12.14
CA GLU A 55 7.76 -15.40 12.53
C GLU A 55 8.39 -14.35 11.62
N ASP A 56 8.12 -14.42 10.32
CA ASP A 56 8.58 -13.41 9.36
C ASP A 56 7.93 -12.04 9.60
N LEU A 57 6.65 -12.01 10.00
CA LEU A 57 6.00 -10.79 10.46
C LEU A 57 6.67 -10.23 11.72
N ALA A 58 6.93 -11.06 12.73
CA ALA A 58 7.54 -10.64 13.98
C ALA A 58 8.95 -10.04 13.76
N LYS A 59 9.77 -10.65 12.90
CA LYS A 59 11.07 -10.10 12.49
C LYS A 59 10.95 -8.72 11.85
N GLY A 60 9.92 -8.52 11.03
CA GLY A 60 9.63 -7.20 10.45
C GLY A 60 9.30 -6.14 11.49
N ILE A 61 8.45 -6.49 12.47
CA ILE A 61 8.09 -5.59 13.58
C ILE A 61 9.35 -5.23 14.38
N GLU A 62 10.15 -6.22 14.77
CA GLU A 62 11.39 -6.01 15.52
C GLU A 62 12.38 -5.13 14.73
N TYR A 63 12.55 -5.39 13.44
CA TYR A 63 13.43 -4.59 12.60
C TYR A 63 13.01 -3.12 12.57
N LEU A 64 11.73 -2.84 12.34
CA LEU A 64 11.23 -1.47 12.22
C LEU A 64 11.27 -0.71 13.54
N ILE A 65 11.05 -1.38 14.68
CA ILE A 65 11.21 -0.78 16.01
C ILE A 65 12.66 -0.32 16.23
N ASN A 66 13.63 -1.13 15.78
CA ASN A 66 15.06 -0.84 15.95
C ASN A 66 15.61 0.14 14.89
N HIS A 67 14.86 0.44 13.83
CA HIS A 67 15.27 1.32 12.73
C HIS A 67 14.18 2.37 12.44
N PRO A 68 13.88 3.29 13.39
CA PRO A 68 12.78 4.24 13.26
C PRO A 68 12.92 5.16 12.04
N GLU A 69 14.15 5.47 11.61
CA GLU A 69 14.35 6.42 10.52
C GLU A 69 14.02 5.78 9.17
N PHE A 70 14.33 4.48 9.05
CA PHE A 70 13.90 3.68 7.93
C PHE A 70 12.39 3.48 7.93
N ALA A 71 11.79 3.22 9.10
CA ALA A 71 10.34 3.16 9.23
C ALA A 71 9.68 4.48 8.77
N LEU A 72 10.21 5.63 9.16
CA LEU A 72 9.73 6.94 8.73
C LEU A 72 9.84 7.13 7.21
N GLN A 73 10.94 6.67 6.59
CA GLN A 73 11.10 6.68 5.13
C GLN A 73 10.00 5.88 4.43
N LEU A 74 9.69 4.67 4.92
CA LEU A 74 8.59 3.86 4.37
C LEU A 74 7.25 4.60 4.47
N ALA A 75 6.93 5.17 5.63
CA ALA A 75 5.69 5.92 5.83
C ALA A 75 5.57 7.15 4.90
N GLN A 76 6.67 7.88 4.70
CA GLN A 76 6.70 9.04 3.81
C GLN A 76 6.48 8.62 2.35
N GLN A 77 7.15 7.57 1.91
CA GLN A 77 7.00 7.04 0.55
C GLN A 77 5.59 6.49 0.33
N ALA A 78 5.03 5.75 1.29
CA ALA A 78 3.67 5.25 1.27
C ALA A 78 2.64 6.38 1.12
N LYS A 79 2.78 7.43 1.93
CA LYS A 79 1.90 8.61 1.86
C LYS A 79 1.98 9.32 0.53
N LYS A 80 3.19 9.50 0.01
CA LYS A 80 3.41 10.09 -1.32
C LYS A 80 2.65 9.29 -2.38
N GLU A 81 2.80 7.97 -2.39
CA GLU A 81 2.14 7.11 -3.38
C GLU A 81 0.61 7.10 -3.22
N ALA A 82 0.08 7.12 -1.99
CA ALA A 82 -1.35 7.28 -1.75
C ALA A 82 -1.90 8.58 -2.37
N LEU A 83 -1.21 9.70 -2.21
CA LEU A 83 -1.66 10.99 -2.74
C LEU A 83 -1.48 11.09 -4.27
N GLU A 84 -0.38 10.56 -4.81
CA GLU A 84 -0.03 10.72 -6.22
C GLU A 84 -0.66 9.67 -7.14
N LYS A 85 -1.03 8.49 -6.62
CA LYS A 85 -1.54 7.37 -7.44
C LYS A 85 -2.94 6.93 -7.06
N TYR A 86 -3.22 6.80 -5.77
CA TYR A 86 -4.39 6.05 -5.29
C TYR A 86 -5.52 6.92 -4.77
N CYS A 87 -5.29 8.22 -4.55
CA CYS A 87 -6.35 9.10 -4.07
C CYS A 87 -7.46 9.23 -5.13
N PHE A 88 -8.67 9.51 -4.65
CA PHE A 88 -9.88 9.51 -5.46
C PHE A 88 -9.75 10.38 -6.73
N ALA A 89 -9.10 11.54 -6.62
CA ALA A 89 -8.88 12.43 -7.76
C ALA A 89 -8.04 11.80 -8.87
N GLN A 90 -7.00 11.02 -8.53
CA GLN A 90 -6.13 10.36 -9.51
C GLN A 90 -6.84 9.17 -10.15
N VAL A 91 -7.55 8.38 -9.36
CA VAL A 91 -8.35 7.25 -9.86
C VAL A 91 -9.46 7.74 -10.79
N ALA A 92 -10.20 8.78 -10.40
CA ALA A 92 -11.26 9.36 -11.22
C ALA A 92 -10.72 9.92 -12.55
N LYS A 93 -9.55 10.58 -12.53
CA LYS A 93 -8.89 11.08 -13.74
C LYS A 93 -8.49 9.94 -14.69
N ALA A 94 -7.93 8.85 -14.17
CA ALA A 94 -7.57 7.68 -14.97
C ALA A 94 -8.81 7.02 -15.60
N GLN A 95 -9.88 6.86 -14.81
CA GLN A 95 -11.14 6.30 -15.28
C GLN A 95 -11.82 7.16 -16.36
N ASP A 96 -11.92 8.48 -16.16
CA ASP A 96 -12.47 9.40 -17.17
C ASP A 96 -11.67 9.35 -18.48
N SER A 97 -10.34 9.29 -18.38
CA SER A 97 -9.46 9.20 -19.56
C SER A 97 -9.75 7.94 -20.38
N PHE A 98 -9.86 6.79 -19.70
CA PHE A 98 -10.18 5.51 -20.35
C PHE A 98 -11.57 5.52 -20.98
N VAL A 99 -12.59 6.02 -20.27
CA VAL A 99 -13.96 6.12 -20.80
C VAL A 99 -14.00 6.99 -22.07
N ARG A 100 -13.28 8.12 -22.09
CA ARG A 100 -13.17 8.98 -23.28
C ARG A 100 -12.47 8.32 -24.44
N GLU A 101 -11.43 7.52 -24.18
CA GLU A 101 -10.72 6.75 -25.21
C GLU A 101 -11.66 5.74 -25.88
N VAL A 102 -12.37 4.94 -25.08
CA VAL A 102 -13.36 3.97 -25.57
C VAL A 102 -14.46 4.68 -26.36
N TYR A 103 -14.99 5.79 -25.85
CA TYR A 103 -16.02 6.55 -26.56
C TYR A 103 -15.55 7.00 -27.95
N LYS A 104 -14.32 7.56 -28.03
CA LYS A 104 -13.73 7.99 -29.30
C LYS A 104 -13.53 6.84 -30.27
N HIS A 105 -13.06 5.67 -29.79
CA HIS A 105 -12.82 4.50 -30.64
C HIS A 105 -14.09 4.00 -31.34
N TYR A 106 -15.24 4.03 -30.66
CA TYR A 106 -16.52 3.54 -31.22
C TYR A 106 -17.37 4.62 -31.90
N HIS A 107 -16.98 5.90 -31.83
CA HIS A 107 -17.67 7.02 -32.49
C HIS A 107 -16.80 7.74 -33.54
N SER A 108 -15.62 7.20 -33.85
CA SER A 108 -14.82 7.54 -35.03
C SER A 108 -15.17 6.62 -36.20
#